data_AF-A0A139MVA0-F1
#
_entry.id   AF-A0A139MVA0-F1
#
_cell.length_a   1.000
_cell.length_b   1.000
_cell.length_c   1.000
_cell.angle_alpha   90.00
_cell.angle_beta   90.00
_cell.angle_gamma   90.00
#
_symmetry.space_group_name_H-M   'P 1'
#
loop_
_entity.id
_entity.type
_entity.pdbx_description
1 polymer ?
#
loop_
_entity_poly.entity_id
_entity_poly.type
_entity_poly.pdbx_seq_one_letter_code
_entity_poly.pdbx_strand_id
1 'polypeptide(L)'
;MINKQEVIEKIEACKSPFTSEDDTIFNYGLGKALSIIKQLDEPEKPVVPQFVADWYEDNKDEFEYNLYRLCIDFYERKLHEDLHEWFDNDKNKPIEVLVLMNKYGYEVYVRDCCYKVLNSYEEFLKIFER
;
A
#
# COMPACT_ATOMS: atom_id res chain seq x y z
N MET A 1 -13.42 -1.53 6.29
CA MET A 1 -12.84 -2.76 6.88
C MET A 1 -12.13 -2.35 8.16
N ILE A 2 -12.22 -3.18 9.21
CA ILE A 2 -11.44 -2.99 10.44
C ILE A 2 -10.00 -3.40 10.13
N ASN A 3 -9.02 -2.55 10.44
CA ASN A 3 -7.60 -2.88 10.26
C ASN A 3 -7.06 -3.67 11.47
N LYS A 4 -5.88 -4.30 11.32
CA LYS A 4 -5.27 -5.15 12.37
C LYS A 4 -5.14 -4.43 13.72
N GLN A 5 -4.74 -3.16 13.71
CA GLN A 5 -4.54 -2.36 14.91
C GLN A 5 -5.87 -2.09 15.64
N GLU A 6 -6.94 -1.80 14.90
CA GLU A 6 -8.28 -1.61 15.47
C GLU A 6 -8.84 -2.91 16.11
N VAL A 7 -8.51 -4.08 15.56
CA VAL A 7 -8.85 -5.37 16.21
C VAL A 7 -8.09 -5.54 17.54
N ILE A 8 -6.79 -5.22 17.56
CA ILE A 8 -5.96 -5.31 18.76
C ILE A 8 -6.53 -4.41 19.87
N GLU A 9 -6.83 -3.16 19.54
CA GLU A 9 -7.40 -2.18 20.49
C GLU A 9 -8.74 -2.65 21.07
N LYS A 10 -9.62 -3.19 20.23
CA LYS A 10 -10.92 -3.75 20.68
C LYS A 10 -10.74 -4.92 21.64
N ILE A 11 -9.79 -5.82 21.38
CA ILE A 11 -9.52 -6.96 22.26
C ILE A 11 -8.88 -6.52 23.57
N GLU A 12 -7.98 -5.54 23.53
CA GLU A 12 -7.39 -4.97 24.74
C GLU A 12 -8.43 -4.27 25.62
N ALA A 13 -9.38 -3.56 25.01
CA ALA A 13 -10.51 -2.94 25.71
C ALA A 13 -11.46 -3.96 26.36
N CYS A 14 -11.46 -5.22 25.91
CA CYS A 14 -12.24 -6.29 26.53
C CYS A 14 -11.61 -6.87 27.80
N LYS A 15 -10.34 -6.56 28.12
CA LYS A 15 -9.68 -7.12 29.30
C LYS A 15 -10.39 -6.70 30.58
N SER A 16 -10.65 -7.67 31.46
CA SER A 16 -11.23 -7.38 32.77
C SER A 16 -10.17 -6.72 33.67
N PRO A 17 -10.51 -5.66 34.40
CA PRO A 17 -9.61 -5.04 35.38
C PRO A 17 -9.53 -5.83 36.70
N PHE A 18 -10.40 -6.83 36.88
CA PHE A 18 -10.48 -7.64 38.08
C PHE A 18 -9.54 -8.86 38.00
N THR A 19 -9.30 -9.48 39.16
CA THR A 19 -8.33 -10.57 39.33
C THR A 19 -8.95 -11.84 39.92
N SER A 20 -10.27 -12.02 39.74
CA SER A 20 -10.88 -13.30 40.07
C SER A 20 -10.28 -14.43 39.21
N GLU A 21 -10.50 -15.67 39.62
CA GLU A 21 -10.05 -16.84 38.85
C GLU A 21 -10.66 -16.84 37.43
N ASP A 22 -11.95 -16.52 37.32
CA ASP A 22 -12.65 -16.39 36.04
C ASP A 22 -12.07 -15.25 35.17
N ASP A 23 -11.80 -14.09 35.77
CA ASP A 23 -11.17 -12.96 35.05
C ASP A 23 -9.77 -13.30 34.56
N THR A 24 -9.02 -14.06 35.35
CA THR A 24 -7.66 -14.49 35.02
C THR A 24 -7.67 -15.45 33.84
N ILE A 25 -8.58 -16.43 33.83
CA ILE A 25 -8.77 -17.37 32.72
C ILE A 25 -9.21 -16.63 31.46
N PHE A 26 -10.16 -15.70 31.59
CA PHE A 26 -10.65 -14.89 30.48
C PHE A 26 -9.54 -14.02 29.86
N ASN A 27 -8.81 -13.26 30.68
CA ASN A 27 -7.69 -12.42 30.24
C ASN A 27 -6.56 -13.25 29.62
N TYR A 28 -6.30 -14.47 30.11
CA TYR A 28 -5.34 -15.38 29.48
C TYR A 28 -5.78 -15.77 28.06
N GLY A 29 -7.06 -16.08 27.87
CA GLY A 29 -7.64 -16.34 26.55
C GLY A 29 -7.48 -15.16 25.59
N LEU A 30 -7.78 -13.93 26.05
CA LEU A 30 -7.55 -12.71 25.27
C LEU A 30 -6.07 -12.50 24.94
N GLY A 31 -5.17 -12.79 25.87
CA GLY A 31 -3.72 -12.75 25.65
C GLY A 31 -3.26 -13.71 24.54
N LYS A 32 -3.82 -14.93 24.50
CA LYS A 32 -3.57 -15.88 23.40
C LYS A 32 -4.11 -15.37 22.06
N ALA A 33 -5.34 -14.85 22.04
CA ALA A 33 -5.90 -14.26 20.82
C ALA A 33 -5.03 -13.11 20.27
N LEU A 34 -4.59 -12.18 21.13
CA LEU A 34 -3.66 -11.11 20.76
C LEU A 34 -2.34 -11.66 20.20
N SER A 35 -1.80 -12.72 20.80
CA SER A 35 -0.55 -13.33 20.31
C SER A 35 -0.68 -13.90 18.90
N ILE A 36 -1.85 -14.44 18.55
CA ILE A 36 -2.14 -14.95 17.19
C ILE A 36 -2.33 -13.78 16.23
N ILE A 37 -3.10 -12.76 16.61
CA ILE A 37 -3.36 -11.60 15.76
C ILE A 37 -2.08 -10.84 15.45
N LYS A 38 -1.17 -10.70 16.41
CA LYS A 38 0.13 -10.03 16.20
C LYS A 38 0.98 -10.72 15.13
N GLN A 39 0.81 -12.04 14.91
CA GLN A 39 1.48 -12.82 13.87
C GLN A 39 0.85 -12.68 12.48
N LEU A 40 -0.35 -12.09 12.36
CA LEU A 40 -0.93 -11.81 11.05
C LEU A 40 -0.08 -10.75 10.35
N ASP A 41 0.29 -11.00 9.10
CA ASP A 41 1.00 -10.00 8.30
C ASP A 41 0.11 -8.77 8.11
N GLU A 42 0.71 -7.59 8.25
CA GLU A 42 0.02 -6.37 7.84
C GLU A 42 -0.04 -6.33 6.31
N PRO A 43 -1.15 -5.83 5.74
CA PRO A 43 -1.21 -5.67 4.30
C PRO A 43 -0.11 -4.72 3.86
N GLU A 44 0.75 -5.21 2.96
CA GLU A 44 1.90 -4.46 2.46
C GLU A 44 1.38 -3.27 1.63
N LYS A 45 1.69 -2.05 2.10
CA LYS A 45 1.35 -0.83 1.38
C LYS A 45 2.30 -0.69 0.18
N PRO A 46 1.78 -0.49 -1.04
CA PRO A 46 2.65 -0.24 -2.18
C PRO A 46 3.38 1.10 -1.99
N VAL A 47 4.66 1.11 -2.39
CA VAL A 47 5.44 2.34 -2.53
C VAL A 47 5.37 2.77 -4.00
N VAL A 48 4.86 3.98 -4.25
CA VAL A 48 4.59 4.47 -5.62
C VAL A 48 5.31 5.79 -5.93
N PRO A 49 5.55 6.11 -7.21
CA PRO A 49 6.00 7.44 -7.62
C PRO A 49 4.96 8.54 -7.32
N GLN A 50 5.42 9.77 -7.15
CA GLN A 50 4.55 10.92 -6.86
C GLN A 50 3.45 11.12 -7.93
N PHE A 51 3.77 11.01 -9.23
CA PHE A 51 2.77 11.20 -10.29
C PHE A 51 1.65 10.14 -10.27
N VAL A 52 1.92 8.93 -9.77
CA VAL A 52 0.90 7.88 -9.58
C VAL A 52 0.01 8.22 -8.39
N ALA A 53 0.61 8.71 -7.30
CA ALA A 53 -0.12 9.20 -6.14
C ALA A 53 -1.03 10.37 -6.50
N ASP A 54 -0.52 11.35 -7.25
CA ASP A 54 -1.28 12.52 -7.69
C ASP A 54 -2.48 12.09 -8.56
N TRP A 55 -2.26 11.20 -9.53
CA TRP A 55 -3.35 10.62 -10.32
C TRP A 55 -4.37 9.91 -9.43
N TYR A 56 -3.92 9.09 -8.48
CA TYR A 56 -4.81 8.37 -7.58
C TYR A 56 -5.65 9.32 -6.71
N GLU A 57 -5.06 10.36 -6.12
CA GLU A 57 -5.81 11.30 -5.26
C GLU A 57 -6.88 12.07 -6.04
N ASP A 58 -6.61 12.42 -7.31
CA ASP A 58 -7.59 13.06 -8.20
C ASP A 58 -8.71 12.11 -8.65
N ASN A 59 -8.51 10.78 -8.56
CA ASN A 59 -9.38 9.76 -9.15
C ASN A 59 -9.90 8.70 -8.15
N LYS A 60 -9.59 8.82 -6.85
CA LYS A 60 -9.99 7.85 -5.81
C LYS A 60 -11.50 7.84 -5.55
N ASP A 61 -12.18 8.97 -5.76
CA ASP A 61 -13.63 9.03 -5.69
C ASP A 61 -14.21 8.31 -6.91
N GLU A 62 -15.20 7.44 -6.73
CA GLU A 62 -15.69 6.55 -7.80
C GLU A 62 -14.57 5.68 -8.44
N PHE A 63 -13.61 5.23 -7.62
CA PHE A 63 -12.40 4.51 -8.03
C PHE A 63 -12.62 3.43 -9.11
N GLU A 64 -13.65 2.59 -9.00
CA GLU A 64 -13.92 1.54 -10.00
C GLU A 64 -14.20 2.11 -11.40
N TYR A 65 -14.96 3.20 -11.47
CA TYR A 65 -15.25 3.87 -12.74
C TYR A 65 -13.99 4.56 -13.29
N ASN A 66 -13.24 5.26 -12.44
CA ASN A 66 -12.02 5.94 -12.88
C ASN A 66 -10.91 4.97 -13.29
N LEU A 67 -10.79 3.81 -12.64
CA LEU A 67 -9.88 2.75 -13.04
C LEU A 67 -10.27 2.16 -14.41
N TYR A 68 -11.57 2.00 -14.69
CA TYR A 68 -12.05 1.63 -16.01
C TYR A 68 -11.71 2.71 -17.07
N ARG A 69 -11.90 3.99 -16.72
CA ARG A 69 -11.54 5.13 -17.59
C ARG A 69 -10.03 5.18 -17.87
N LEU A 70 -9.19 4.92 -16.88
CA LEU A 70 -7.74 4.82 -17.04
C LEU A 70 -7.36 3.80 -18.13
N CYS A 71 -7.98 2.62 -18.12
CA CYS A 71 -7.73 1.59 -19.14
C CYS A 71 -8.13 2.06 -20.56
N ILE A 72 -9.24 2.79 -20.69
CA ILE A 72 -9.64 3.39 -21.97
C ILE A 72 -8.64 4.44 -22.41
N ASP A 73 -8.32 5.39 -21.53
CA ASP A 73 -7.43 6.50 -21.84
C ASP A 73 -6.00 6.01 -22.14
N PHE A 74 -5.56 4.92 -21.51
CA PHE A 74 -4.33 4.21 -21.86
C PHE A 74 -4.39 3.67 -23.30
N TYR A 75 -5.43 2.91 -23.64
CA TYR A 75 -5.61 2.36 -24.99
C TYR A 75 -5.69 3.45 -26.07
N GLU A 76 -6.35 4.56 -25.76
CA GLU A 76 -6.49 5.72 -26.65
C GLU A 76 -5.25 6.65 -26.64
N ARG A 77 -4.21 6.33 -25.85
CA ARG A 77 -2.98 7.13 -25.68
C ARG A 77 -3.24 8.58 -25.25
N LYS A 78 -4.16 8.77 -24.31
CA LYS A 78 -4.55 10.07 -23.75
C LYS A 78 -3.90 10.38 -22.41
N LEU A 79 -3.21 9.41 -21.81
CA LEU A 79 -2.49 9.59 -20.55
C LEU A 79 -1.26 10.47 -20.74
N HIS A 80 -0.87 11.17 -19.67
CA HIS A 80 0.43 11.81 -19.61
C HIS A 80 1.54 10.75 -19.73
N GLU A 81 2.69 11.12 -20.30
CA GLU A 81 3.73 10.18 -20.74
C GLU A 81 4.28 9.33 -19.58
N ASP A 82 4.47 9.92 -18.40
CA ASP A 82 4.98 9.23 -17.21
C ASP A 82 4.01 8.15 -16.69
N LEU A 83 2.71 8.46 -16.60
CA LEU A 83 1.68 7.54 -16.19
C LEU A 83 1.46 6.46 -17.25
N HIS A 84 1.56 6.83 -18.53
CA HIS A 84 1.48 5.86 -19.62
C HIS A 84 2.64 4.85 -19.55
N GLU A 85 3.89 5.31 -19.41
CA GLU A 85 5.06 4.43 -19.30
C GLU A 85 4.99 3.55 -18.05
N TRP A 86 4.57 4.13 -16.92
CA TRP A 86 4.39 3.39 -15.68
C TRP A 86 3.30 2.31 -15.81
N PHE A 87 2.20 2.61 -16.49
CA PHE A 87 1.08 1.70 -16.70
C PHE A 87 1.34 0.63 -17.77
N ASP A 88 2.18 0.91 -18.77
CA ASP A 88 2.59 -0.06 -19.80
C ASP A 88 3.58 -1.11 -19.27
N ASN A 89 4.30 -0.78 -18.18
CA ASN A 89 5.29 -1.67 -17.60
C ASN A 89 4.65 -2.72 -16.67
N ASP A 90 4.49 -3.94 -17.18
CA ASP A 90 3.95 -5.09 -16.44
C ASP A 90 4.65 -5.37 -15.10
N LYS A 91 5.94 -5.02 -14.95
CA LYS A 91 6.66 -5.20 -13.67
C LYS A 91 6.09 -4.33 -12.54
N ASN A 92 5.49 -3.19 -12.89
CA ASN A 92 4.85 -2.31 -11.92
C ASN A 92 3.50 -2.85 -11.45
N LYS A 93 2.90 -3.79 -12.19
CA LYS A 93 1.56 -4.35 -11.90
C LYS A 93 0.53 -3.25 -11.58
N PRO A 94 0.32 -2.29 -12.49
CA PRO A 94 -0.32 -1.01 -12.17
C PRO A 94 -1.74 -1.16 -11.61
N ILE A 95 -2.56 -2.07 -12.17
CA ILE A 95 -3.91 -2.34 -11.67
C ILE A 95 -3.87 -2.90 -10.24
N GLU A 96 -2.97 -3.86 -9.97
CA GLU A 96 -2.81 -4.44 -8.63
C GLU A 96 -2.39 -3.36 -7.64
N VAL A 97 -1.40 -2.55 -8.00
CA VAL A 97 -0.92 -1.44 -7.16
C VAL A 97 -2.05 -0.45 -6.86
N LEU A 98 -2.78 0.04 -7.86
CA LEU A 98 -3.88 0.99 -7.64
C LEU A 98 -4.98 0.39 -6.74
N VAL A 99 -5.29 -0.90 -6.88
CA VAL A 99 -6.24 -1.59 -6.00
C VAL A 99 -5.71 -1.70 -4.57
N LEU A 100 -4.42 -1.97 -4.39
CA LEU A 100 -3.78 -2.01 -3.07
C LEU A 100 -3.73 -0.62 -2.43
N MET A 101 -3.43 0.43 -3.20
CA MET A 101 -3.51 1.84 -2.77
C MET A 101 -4.91 2.15 -2.23
N ASN A 102 -5.96 1.75 -2.95
CA ASN A 102 -7.35 1.98 -2.54
C ASN A 102 -7.78 1.18 -1.30
N LYS A 103 -7.24 -0.03 -1.11
CA LYS A 103 -7.61 -0.89 0.03
C LYS A 103 -6.84 -0.58 1.31
N TYR A 104 -5.55 -0.30 1.18
CA TYR A 104 -4.61 -0.30 2.30
C TYR A 104 -3.84 1.02 2.46
N GLY A 105 -4.06 1.97 1.55
CA GLY A 105 -3.24 3.17 1.43
C GLY A 105 -1.91 2.85 0.76
N TYR A 106 -1.02 3.83 0.72
CA TYR A 106 0.26 3.73 0.02
C TYR A 106 1.29 4.68 0.61
N GLU A 107 2.54 4.48 0.22
CA GLU A 107 3.64 5.40 0.51
C GLU A 107 4.18 5.96 -0.79
N VAL A 108 4.70 7.19 -0.75
CA VAL A 108 5.31 7.81 -1.92
C VAL A 108 6.82 7.73 -1.79
N TYR A 109 7.48 7.18 -2.81
CA TYR A 109 8.94 7.30 -2.92
C TYR A 109 9.30 8.68 -3.46
N VAL A 110 10.01 9.45 -2.63
CA VAL A 110 10.63 10.71 -3.04
C VAL A 110 12.01 10.39 -3.61
N ARG A 111 12.17 10.60 -4.92
CA ARG A 111 13.49 10.61 -5.55
C ARG A 111 14.13 11.95 -5.20
N ASP A 112 15.11 11.96 -4.30
CA ASP A 112 15.89 13.17 -4.03
C ASP A 112 16.49 13.69 -5.36
N CYS A 113 15.99 14.84 -5.83
CA CYS A 113 16.36 15.47 -7.10
C CYS A 113 17.83 15.98 -7.18
N CYS A 114 18.73 15.48 -6.32
CA CYS A 114 20.11 15.95 -6.20
C CYS A 114 21.17 15.08 -6.89
N TYR A 115 20.82 14.19 -7.83
CA TYR A 115 21.80 13.57 -8.75
C TYR A 115 21.86 14.29 -10.10
N LYS A 116 21.91 15.62 -10.07
CA LYS A 116 22.64 16.35 -11.12
C LYS A 116 24.13 16.19 -10.78
N VAL A 117 24.83 15.38 -11.58
CA VAL A 117 26.30 15.32 -11.80
C VAL A 117 27.05 14.14 -11.13
N LEU A 118 27.65 13.29 -12.01
CA LEU A 118 28.60 12.15 -11.85
C LEU A 118 27.96 10.77 -11.56
N ASN A 119 28.04 9.73 -12.39
CA ASN A 119 28.90 9.35 -13.52
C ASN A 119 28.09 8.62 -14.62
N SER A 120 28.60 8.71 -15.86
CA SER A 120 28.18 8.10 -17.14
C SER A 120 26.94 7.19 -17.16
N TYR A 121 26.07 7.43 -18.16
CA TYR A 121 24.95 6.57 -18.61
C TYR A 121 25.28 5.06 -18.68
N GLU A 122 26.56 4.71 -18.83
CA GLU A 122 27.07 3.33 -18.80
C GLU A 122 26.96 2.61 -17.44
N GLU A 123 26.93 3.33 -16.31
CA GLU A 123 26.74 2.70 -14.98
C GLU A 123 25.26 2.42 -14.68
N PHE A 124 24.35 3.22 -15.23
CA PHE A 124 22.91 3.02 -15.11
C PHE A 124 22.44 1.71 -15.77
N LEU A 125 22.97 1.39 -16.95
CA LEU A 125 22.65 0.13 -17.65
C LEU A 125 23.18 -1.12 -16.92
N LYS A 126 24.30 -1.02 -16.20
CA LYS A 126 24.89 -2.17 -15.47
C LYS A 126 24.08 -2.62 -14.24
N ILE A 127 23.23 -1.75 -13.69
CA ILE A 127 22.44 -2.06 -12.49
C ILE A 127 21.10 -2.70 -12.84
N PHE A 128 20.52 -2.37 -14.00
CA PHE A 128 19.15 -2.75 -14.36
C PHE A 128 19.03 -3.90 -15.38
N GLU A 129 20.13 -4.35 -16.01
CA GLU A 129 20.14 -5.51 -16.92
C GLU A 129 20.70 -6.79 -16.27
N ARG A 130 20.21 -7.17 -15.08
CA ARG A 130 20.55 -8.46 -14.48
C ARG A 130 19.34 -9.32 -14.16
#